data_AF-A0A6C1QH57-F1
#
_entry.id   AF-A0A6C1QH57-F1
#
_cell.length_a   1.000
_cell.length_b   1.000
_cell.length_c   1.000
_cell.angle_alpha   90.00
_cell.angle_beta   90.00
_cell.angle_gamma   90.00
#
_symmetry.space_group_name_H-M   'P 1'
#
loop_
_entity.id
_entity.type
_entity.pdbx_description
1 polymer ?
#
loop_
_entity_poly.entity_id
_entity_poly.type
_entity_poly.pdbx_seq_one_letter_code
_entity_poly.pdbx_strand_id
1 'polypeptide(L)'
;WSYSVSVGANTYTANLYGKGEGINVECKMYISKSGHGSFTDFLWFEGNSHIAGIEGDWTIYKSPTENIPFVSIDWFNNVDGTSGITYTNIVPGGPENGGYISHEITKETPYDVSYDIFNKGQNNLVEINWNRETKAGQIKDPKTFSDQEFHCWDENGVDIECP
;
A
#
# COMPACT_ATOMS: atom_id res chain seq x y z
N TRP A 1 16.04 -4.70 17.13
CA TRP A 1 15.02 -5.50 17.84
C TRP A 1 14.96 -6.89 17.20
N SER A 2 14.63 -7.95 17.95
CA SER A 2 14.52 -9.31 17.42
C SER A 2 13.33 -10.02 18.05
N TYR A 3 12.66 -10.87 17.28
CA TYR A 3 11.52 -11.69 17.73
C TYR A 3 11.45 -13.00 16.97
N SER A 4 11.07 -14.08 17.66
CA SER A 4 10.90 -15.40 17.05
C SER A 4 9.55 -15.99 17.36
N VAL A 5 8.95 -16.65 16.37
CA VAL A 5 7.71 -17.42 16.49
C VAL A 5 7.90 -18.80 15.88
N SER A 6 7.40 -19.83 16.56
CA SER A 6 7.42 -21.20 16.05
C SER A 6 6.02 -21.63 15.61
N VAL A 7 5.94 -22.17 14.38
CA VAL A 7 4.70 -22.68 13.77
C VAL A 7 4.98 -24.09 13.25
N GLY A 8 4.45 -25.09 13.95
CA GLY A 8 4.77 -26.50 13.68
C GLY A 8 6.27 -26.76 13.86
N ALA A 9 6.90 -27.36 12.84
CA ALA A 9 8.34 -27.67 12.84
C ALA A 9 9.23 -26.51 12.35
N ASN A 10 8.66 -25.33 12.09
CA ASN A 10 9.39 -24.17 11.60
C ASN A 10 9.50 -23.10 12.68
N THR A 11 10.64 -22.41 12.74
CA THR A 11 10.80 -21.20 13.56
C THR A 11 11.18 -20.05 12.64
N TYR A 12 10.43 -18.96 12.73
CA TYR A 12 10.70 -17.71 12.02
C TYR A 12 11.30 -16.71 13.00
N THR A 13 12.37 -16.04 12.61
CA THR A 13 13.03 -14.99 13.40
C THR A 13 13.05 -13.72 12.58
N ALA A 14 12.49 -12.65 13.13
CA ALA A 14 12.53 -11.30 12.58
C ALA A 14 13.59 -10.47 13.30
N ASN A 15 14.45 -9.78 12.55
CA ASN A 15 15.45 -8.86 13.05
C ASN A 15 15.24 -7.48 12.41
N LEU A 16 14.87 -6.49 13.23
CA LEU A 16 14.71 -5.10 12.81
C LEU A 16 15.92 -4.27 13.21
N TYR A 17 16.53 -3.63 12.23
CA TYR A 17 17.61 -2.66 12.39
C TYR A 17 17.08 -1.28 12.05
N GLY A 18 17.42 -0.30 12.88
CA GLY A 18 17.10 1.10 12.67
C GLY A 18 18.35 1.94 12.81
N LYS A 19 18.56 2.88 11.89
CA LYS A 19 19.66 3.83 11.91
C LYS A 19 19.09 5.24 11.77
N GLY A 20 19.32 6.08 12.78
CA GLY A 20 18.89 7.47 12.74
C GLY A 20 19.74 8.29 11.76
N GLU A 21 19.08 9.06 10.91
CA GLU A 21 19.67 9.97 9.93
C GLU A 21 18.97 11.34 10.01
N GLY A 22 19.40 12.17 10.96
CA GLY A 22 18.77 13.48 11.20
C GLY A 22 17.33 13.32 11.68
N ILE A 23 16.37 13.78 10.87
CA ILE A 23 14.92 13.67 11.13
C ILE A 23 14.31 12.36 10.59
N ASN A 24 15.12 11.50 9.97
CA ASN A 24 14.68 10.23 9.41
C ASN A 24 15.28 9.05 10.18
N VAL A 25 14.65 7.89 10.04
CA VAL A 25 15.17 6.59 10.47
C VAL A 25 15.16 5.66 9.27
N GLU A 26 16.35 5.19 8.88
CA GLU A 26 16.49 4.09 7.93
C GLU A 26 16.19 2.78 8.67
N CYS A 27 15.24 2.01 8.16
CA CYS A 27 14.78 0.74 8.72
C CYS A 27 15.10 -0.41 7.77
N LYS A 28 15.59 -1.54 8.31
CA LYS A 28 15.77 -2.80 7.58
C LYS A 28 15.28 -3.96 8.42
N MET A 29 14.41 -4.78 7.84
CA MET A 29 13.89 -5.98 8.49
C MET A 29 14.37 -7.23 7.76
N TYR A 30 15.03 -8.11 8.50
CA TYR A 30 15.49 -9.40 7.99
C TYR A 30 14.69 -10.53 8.62
N ILE A 31 14.26 -11.50 7.81
CA ILE A 31 13.57 -12.70 8.26
C ILE A 31 14.46 -13.92 8.01
N SER A 32 14.58 -14.76 9.03
CA SER A 32 15.18 -16.09 8.96
C SER A 32 14.13 -17.15 9.26
N LYS A 33 14.24 -18.32 8.65
CA LYS A 33 13.41 -19.49 8.93
C LYS A 33 14.28 -20.73 9.12
N SER A 34 14.11 -21.43 10.24
CA SER A 34 14.63 -22.80 10.43
C SER A 34 13.52 -23.84 10.23
N GLY A 35 13.91 -25.09 9.98
CA GLY A 35 12.98 -26.19 9.66
C GLY A 35 12.98 -26.49 8.15
N HIS A 36 11.81 -26.84 7.60
CA HIS A 36 11.70 -27.22 6.20
C HIS A 36 11.76 -25.99 5.28
N GLY A 37 12.61 -26.04 4.24
CA GLY A 37 12.82 -24.90 3.35
C GLY A 37 13.41 -23.68 4.08
N SER A 38 14.43 -23.94 4.89
CA SER A 38 15.12 -22.92 5.69
C SER A 38 15.78 -21.85 4.83
N PHE A 39 15.82 -20.63 5.34
CA PHE A 39 16.55 -19.51 4.77
C PHE A 39 17.04 -18.59 5.89
N THR A 40 18.05 -17.78 5.62
CA THR A 40 18.66 -16.89 6.60
C THR A 40 18.73 -15.48 6.06
N ASP A 41 18.42 -14.52 6.92
CA ASP A 41 18.56 -13.08 6.71
C ASP A 41 18.06 -12.61 5.34
N PHE A 42 16.87 -13.09 4.98
CA PHE A 42 16.15 -12.53 3.85
C PHE A 42 15.70 -11.11 4.21
N LEU A 43 16.19 -10.12 3.47
CA LEU A 43 15.70 -8.74 3.58
C LEU A 43 14.24 -8.71 3.17
N TRP A 44 13.34 -8.53 4.13
CA TRP A 44 11.90 -8.51 3.86
C TRP A 44 11.43 -7.12 3.44
N PHE A 45 11.90 -6.09 4.13
CA PHE A 45 11.72 -4.71 3.70
C PHE A 45 12.86 -3.81 4.15
N GLU A 46 13.04 -2.71 3.42
CA GLU A 46 13.84 -1.56 3.86
C GLU A 46 13.16 -0.24 3.51
N GLY A 47 13.60 0.85 4.11
CA GLY A 47 13.20 2.20 3.71
C GLY A 47 13.34 3.21 4.83
N ASN A 48 12.74 4.38 4.67
CA ASN A 48 12.85 5.50 5.59
C ASN A 48 11.52 5.83 6.26
N SER A 49 11.61 6.40 7.45
CA SER A 49 10.46 7.00 8.12
C SER A 49 10.89 8.25 8.85
N HIS A 50 10.12 9.32 8.69
CA HIS A 50 10.32 10.52 9.48
C HIS A 50 10.07 10.22 10.96
N ILE A 51 10.93 10.71 11.86
CA ILE A 51 10.87 10.41 13.31
C ILE A 51 9.54 10.83 13.96
N ALA A 52 8.87 11.82 13.38
CA ALA A 52 7.56 12.30 13.82
C ALA A 52 6.38 11.45 13.29
N GLY A 53 6.65 10.43 12.47
CA GLY A 53 5.62 9.55 11.91
C GLY A 53 4.72 10.22 10.86
N ILE A 54 5.23 11.23 10.16
CA ILE A 54 4.45 12.04 9.21
C ILE A 54 4.63 11.62 7.76
N GLU A 55 5.71 10.92 7.41
CA GLU A 55 5.94 10.41 6.05
C GLU A 55 6.98 9.30 6.06
N GLY A 56 7.00 8.52 4.99
CA GLY A 56 8.03 7.51 4.75
C GLY A 56 7.87 6.80 3.42
N ASP A 57 8.94 6.12 3.04
CA ASP A 57 9.06 5.28 1.86
C ASP A 57 9.59 3.91 2.27
N TRP A 58 8.97 2.82 1.84
CA TRP A 58 9.44 1.46 2.08
C TRP A 58 9.43 0.63 0.80
N THR A 59 10.43 -0.23 0.63
CA THR A 59 10.48 -1.27 -0.39
C THR A 59 10.34 -2.63 0.26
N ILE A 60 9.34 -3.39 -0.16
CA ILE A 60 9.16 -4.81 0.20
C ILE A 60 9.80 -5.68 -0.88
N TYR A 61 10.48 -6.73 -0.45
CA TYR A 61 11.13 -7.72 -1.32
C TYR A 61 10.28 -8.99 -1.45
N LYS A 62 10.32 -9.63 -2.62
CA LYS A 62 9.38 -10.70 -3.01
C LYS A 62 9.49 -11.96 -2.17
N SER A 63 10.68 -12.57 -2.09
CA SER A 63 10.88 -13.81 -1.33
C SER A 63 12.36 -14.15 -1.15
N PRO A 64 12.71 -15.08 -0.23
CA PRO A 64 14.08 -15.56 -0.09
C PRO A 64 14.67 -16.21 -1.36
N THR A 65 13.82 -16.82 -2.20
CA THR A 65 14.23 -17.47 -3.46
C THR A 65 14.29 -16.50 -4.65
N GLU A 66 13.57 -15.39 -4.55
CA GLU A 66 13.52 -14.34 -5.56
C GLU A 66 13.70 -12.98 -4.85
N ASN A 67 14.94 -12.69 -4.46
CA ASN A 67 15.26 -11.48 -3.71
C ASN A 67 15.34 -10.26 -4.63
N ILE A 68 14.17 -9.81 -5.08
CA ILE A 68 13.98 -8.62 -5.92
C ILE A 68 12.98 -7.67 -5.27
N PRO A 69 13.09 -6.35 -5.54
CA PRO A 69 12.07 -5.38 -5.17
C PRO A 69 10.71 -5.81 -5.73
N PHE A 70 9.67 -5.76 -4.88
CA PHE A 70 8.33 -6.24 -5.20
C PHE A 70 7.30 -5.13 -5.14
N VAL A 71 7.25 -4.42 -4.01
CA VAL A 71 6.29 -3.35 -3.77
C VAL A 71 7.02 -2.14 -3.19
N SER A 72 6.85 -0.96 -3.80
CA SER A 72 7.15 0.33 -3.18
C SER A 72 5.94 0.80 -2.38
N ILE A 73 6.16 1.36 -1.21
CA ILE A 73 5.15 1.94 -0.35
C ILE A 73 5.56 3.37 -0.05
N ASP A 74 4.73 4.33 -0.41
CA ASP A 74 4.93 5.74 -0.12
C ASP A 74 3.74 6.21 0.71
N TRP A 75 3.98 6.85 1.86
CA TRP A 75 2.91 7.26 2.75
C TRP A 75 3.18 8.60 3.43
N PHE A 76 2.11 9.28 3.81
CA PHE A 76 2.15 10.49 4.61
C PHE A 76 0.96 10.58 5.57
N ASN A 77 1.14 11.33 6.66
CA ASN A 77 0.14 11.66 7.65
C ASN A 77 0.35 13.12 8.09
N ASN A 78 -0.65 13.95 7.86
CA ASN A 78 -0.63 15.35 8.26
C ASN A 78 -1.34 15.54 9.59
N VAL A 79 -0.88 16.53 10.37
CA VAL A 79 -1.46 16.90 11.67
C VAL A 79 -2.94 17.28 11.56
N ASP A 80 -3.33 17.76 10.39
CA ASP A 80 -4.67 18.23 10.14
C ASP A 80 -5.67 17.06 9.87
N GLY A 81 -5.19 15.81 9.81
CA GLY A 81 -6.00 14.62 9.61
C GLY A 81 -6.07 14.13 8.16
N THR A 82 -5.42 14.82 7.21
CA THR A 82 -5.21 14.28 5.87
C THR A 82 -4.08 13.26 5.87
N SER A 83 -4.19 12.22 5.06
CA SER A 83 -3.18 11.16 4.98
C SER A 83 -3.30 10.41 3.67
N GLY A 84 -2.23 9.74 3.27
CA GLY A 84 -2.21 8.95 2.05
C GLY A 84 -1.24 7.79 2.13
N ILE A 85 -1.53 6.75 1.37
CA ILE A 85 -0.62 5.61 1.19
C ILE A 85 -0.79 5.02 -0.21
N THR A 86 0.32 4.85 -0.91
CA THR A 86 0.39 4.25 -2.24
C THR A 86 1.23 2.99 -2.19
N TYR A 87 0.71 1.89 -2.72
CA TYR A 87 1.43 0.64 -2.95
C TYR A 87 1.64 0.48 -4.45
N THR A 88 2.90 0.46 -4.90
CA THR A 88 3.25 0.34 -6.31
C THR A 88 3.97 -0.97 -6.58
N ASN A 89 3.52 -1.73 -7.58
CA ASN A 89 4.26 -2.89 -8.06
C ASN A 89 5.52 -2.43 -8.81
N ILE A 90 6.68 -2.85 -8.33
CA ILE A 90 7.99 -2.46 -8.87
C ILE A 90 8.82 -3.66 -9.37
N VAL A 91 8.17 -4.81 -9.61
CA VAL A 91 8.85 -6.02 -10.11
C VAL A 91 9.56 -5.71 -11.43
N PRO A 92 10.90 -5.79 -11.51
CA PRO A 92 11.63 -5.43 -12.72
C PRO A 92 11.19 -6.26 -13.93
N GLY A 93 10.83 -5.59 -15.03
CA GLY A 93 10.38 -6.24 -16.27
C GLY A 93 9.01 -6.94 -16.20
N GLY A 94 8.30 -6.85 -15.07
CA GLY A 94 6.95 -7.39 -14.93
C GLY A 94 5.91 -6.58 -15.71
N PRO A 95 4.84 -7.22 -16.23
CA PRO A 95 3.79 -6.52 -16.99
C PRO A 95 3.01 -5.49 -16.16
N GLU A 96 2.97 -5.70 -14.84
CA GLU A 96 2.31 -4.80 -13.89
C GLU A 96 3.28 -3.79 -13.23
N ASN A 97 4.52 -3.67 -13.70
CA ASN A 97 5.46 -2.70 -13.14
C ASN A 97 4.94 -1.26 -13.37
N GLY A 98 4.71 -0.55 -12.27
CA GLY A 98 4.07 0.77 -12.23
C GLY A 98 2.55 0.74 -12.01
N GLY A 99 1.92 -0.43 -11.88
CA GLY A 99 0.56 -0.54 -11.37
C GLY A 99 0.51 -0.27 -9.88
N TYR A 100 -0.57 0.35 -9.38
CA TYR A 100 -0.63 0.80 -7.99
C TYR A 100 -2.04 0.75 -7.40
N ILE A 101 -2.08 0.78 -6.06
CA ILE A 101 -3.28 1.09 -5.27
C ILE A 101 -2.89 2.27 -4.37
N SER A 102 -3.58 3.40 -4.55
CA SER A 102 -3.45 4.58 -3.70
C SER A 102 -4.74 4.76 -2.90
N HIS A 103 -4.60 5.16 -1.64
CA HIS A 103 -5.68 5.53 -0.75
C HIS A 103 -5.36 6.89 -0.15
N GLU A 104 -6.31 7.81 -0.17
CA GLU A 104 -6.12 9.13 0.40
C GLU A 104 -7.33 9.55 1.24
N ILE A 105 -7.05 10.14 2.40
CA ILE A 105 -8.02 10.84 3.23
C ILE A 105 -7.77 12.33 3.05
N THR A 106 -8.79 13.04 2.60
CA THR A 106 -8.75 14.48 2.37
C THR A 106 -9.76 15.20 3.27
N LYS A 107 -9.95 16.50 3.04
CA LYS A 107 -11.04 17.30 3.63
C LYS A 107 -11.92 17.92 2.56
N GLU A 108 -11.86 17.36 1.36
CA GLU A 108 -12.66 17.84 0.26
C GLU A 108 -14.14 17.48 0.45
N THR A 109 -14.99 18.15 -0.30
CA THR A 109 -16.44 17.93 -0.29
C THR A 109 -16.90 17.80 -1.74
N PRO A 110 -17.81 16.86 -2.06
CA PRO A 110 -18.59 16.04 -1.11
C PRO A 110 -17.86 14.82 -0.55
N TYR A 111 -16.73 14.42 -1.12
CA TYR A 111 -16.00 13.20 -0.75
C TYR A 111 -14.70 13.52 -0.01
N ASP A 112 -14.45 12.81 1.08
CA ASP A 112 -13.30 13.03 1.96
C ASP A 112 -12.34 11.82 1.98
N VAL A 113 -12.58 10.84 1.12
CA VAL A 113 -11.70 9.68 0.89
C VAL A 113 -11.74 9.23 -0.56
N SER A 114 -10.59 8.77 -1.05
CA SER A 114 -10.45 8.17 -2.37
C SER A 114 -9.64 6.88 -2.37
N TYR A 115 -9.91 6.04 -3.38
CA TYR A 115 -9.00 5.00 -3.87
C TYR A 115 -8.75 5.20 -5.36
N ASP A 116 -7.48 5.17 -5.75
CA ASP A 116 -7.06 5.03 -7.14
C ASP A 116 -6.39 3.68 -7.33
N ILE A 117 -6.93 2.85 -8.21
CA ILE A 117 -6.41 1.52 -8.52
C ILE A 117 -6.02 1.49 -9.99
N PHE A 118 -4.72 1.54 -10.26
CA PHE A 118 -4.20 1.49 -11.61
C PHE A 118 -3.68 0.09 -11.94
N ASN A 119 -4.40 -0.60 -12.82
CA ASN A 119 -3.95 -1.83 -13.42
C ASN A 119 -3.13 -1.52 -14.68
N LYS A 120 -1.81 -1.70 -14.60
CA LYS A 120 -0.88 -1.30 -15.67
C LYS A 120 -0.99 -2.20 -16.88
N GLY A 121 -1.05 -3.52 -16.70
CA GLY A 121 -1.12 -4.46 -17.83
C GLY A 121 -2.44 -4.37 -18.58
N GLN A 122 -3.49 -3.87 -17.92
CA GLN A 122 -4.77 -3.57 -18.55
C GLN A 122 -4.90 -2.13 -19.03
N ASN A 123 -4.01 -1.23 -18.61
CA ASN A 123 -4.13 0.22 -18.76
C ASN A 123 -5.52 0.72 -18.34
N ASN A 124 -5.93 0.36 -17.13
CA ASN A 124 -7.22 0.75 -16.55
C ASN A 124 -6.99 1.43 -15.21
N LEU A 125 -7.53 2.64 -15.05
CA LEU A 125 -7.57 3.34 -13.77
C LEU A 125 -9.01 3.26 -13.24
N VAL A 126 -9.14 2.72 -12.03
CA VAL A 126 -10.39 2.75 -11.27
C VAL A 126 -10.26 3.83 -10.21
N GLU A 127 -11.20 4.76 -10.20
CA GLU A 127 -11.28 5.86 -9.23
C GLU A 127 -12.52 5.66 -8.38
N ILE A 128 -12.36 5.64 -7.06
CA ILE A 128 -13.46 5.49 -6.10
C ILE A 128 -13.36 6.66 -5.13
N ASN A 129 -14.44 7.40 -4.93
CA ASN A 129 -14.49 8.50 -3.97
C ASN A 129 -15.74 8.34 -3.11
N TRP A 130 -15.63 8.57 -1.80
CA TRP A 130 -16.81 8.52 -0.93
C TRP A 130 -16.67 9.45 0.26
N ASN A 131 -17.80 9.70 0.91
CA ASN A 131 -17.86 10.43 2.15
C ASN A 131 -17.88 9.46 3.33
N ARG A 132 -16.96 9.59 4.29
CA ARG A 132 -16.89 8.71 5.47
C ARG A 132 -18.07 8.86 6.41
N GLU A 133 -18.73 10.00 6.44
CA GLU A 133 -19.89 10.26 7.31
C GLU A 133 -21.16 9.70 6.67
N THR A 134 -21.52 10.17 5.48
CA THR A 134 -22.77 9.79 4.80
C THR A 134 -22.69 8.45 4.09
N LYS A 135 -21.49 7.94 3.80
CA LYS A 135 -21.23 6.72 3.01
C LYS A 135 -21.58 6.81 1.53
N ALA A 136 -22.19 7.91 1.07
CA ALA A 136 -22.43 8.16 -0.34
C ALA A 136 -21.12 8.30 -1.11
N GLY A 137 -21.10 7.89 -2.37
CA GLY A 137 -19.88 7.90 -3.17
C GLY A 137 -20.11 7.66 -4.65
N GLN A 138 -18.98 7.55 -5.35
CA GLN A 138 -18.92 7.35 -6.79
C GLN A 138 -17.74 6.47 -7.18
N ILE A 139 -17.92 5.71 -8.26
CA ILE A 139 -16.90 4.86 -8.86
C ILE A 139 -16.83 5.12 -10.37
N LYS A 140 -15.63 5.23 -10.91
CA LYS A 140 -15.37 5.24 -12.34
C LYS A 140 -14.42 4.09 -12.66
N ASP A 141 -14.91 3.14 -13.45
CA ASP A 141 -14.13 2.01 -13.96
C ASP A 141 -14.47 1.81 -15.45
N PRO A 142 -13.67 2.39 -16.35
CA PRO A 142 -13.95 2.33 -17.77
C PRO A 142 -14.03 0.92 -18.35
N LYS A 143 -13.28 -0.04 -17.80
CA LYS A 143 -13.34 -1.42 -18.28
C LYS A 143 -14.59 -2.15 -17.83
N THR A 144 -15.11 -1.84 -16.65
CA THR A 144 -16.31 -2.47 -16.13
C THR A 144 -17.57 -1.86 -16.73
N PHE A 145 -17.65 -0.53 -16.81
CA PHE A 145 -18.85 0.17 -17.27
C PHE A 145 -18.89 0.45 -18.77
N SER A 146 -17.75 0.33 -19.46
CA SER A 146 -17.62 0.66 -20.89
C SER A 146 -17.92 2.12 -21.22
N ASP A 147 -17.77 3.02 -20.24
CA ASP A 147 -17.87 4.48 -20.38
C ASP A 147 -16.70 5.17 -19.62
N GLN A 148 -16.73 6.48 -19.51
CA GLN A 148 -15.75 7.27 -18.74
C GLN A 148 -16.42 8.04 -17.60
N GLU A 149 -17.64 7.64 -17.25
CA GLU A 149 -18.49 8.37 -16.32
C GLU A 149 -18.35 7.80 -14.91
N PHE A 150 -18.69 8.64 -13.93
CA PHE A 150 -18.88 8.15 -12.57
C PHE A 150 -20.25 7.48 -12.46
N HIS A 151 -20.30 6.41 -11.69
CA HIS A 151 -21.50 5.70 -11.28
C HIS A 151 -21.63 5.89 -9.77
N CYS A 152 -22.76 6.42 -9.30
CA CYS A 152 -22.91 6.94 -7.94
C CYS A 152 -23.87 6.10 -7.10
N TRP A 153 -23.68 6.13 -5.78
CA TRP A 153 -24.58 5.52 -4.80
C TRP A 153 -24.88 6.46 -3.64
N ASP A 154 -26.05 6.30 -3.03
CA ASP A 154 -26.50 7.09 -1.88
C ASP A 154 -25.98 6.57 -0.53
N GLU A 155 -26.41 7.19 0.57
CA GLU A 155 -26.03 6.78 1.94
C GLU A 155 -26.43 5.35 2.33
N ASN A 156 -27.36 4.73 1.59
CA ASN A 156 -27.82 3.36 1.80
C ASN A 156 -27.13 2.35 0.89
N GLY A 157 -26.20 2.79 0.04
CA GLY A 157 -25.55 1.94 -0.97
C GLY A 157 -26.46 1.62 -2.16
N VAL A 158 -27.47 2.46 -2.43
CA VAL A 158 -28.36 2.31 -3.58
C VAL A 158 -27.84 3.17 -4.72
N ASP A 159 -27.77 2.58 -5.91
CA ASP A 159 -27.37 3.29 -7.13
C ASP A 159 -28.32 4.47 -7.39
N ILE A 160 -27.73 5.64 -7.66
CA ILE A 160 -28.44 6.88 -7.97
C ILE A 160 -27.83 7.54 -9.20
N GLU A 161 -28.59 8.46 -9.81
CA GLU A 161 -28.02 9.39 -10.78
C GLU A 161 -26.99 10.29 -10.07
N CYS A 162 -25.82 10.45 -10.68
CA CYS A 162 -24.76 11.27 -10.11
C CYS A 162 -25.19 12.74 -10.00
N PRO A 163 -24.96 13.40 -8.84
CA PRO A 163 -25.29 14.81 -8.62
C PRO A 163 -24.56 15.81 -9.54
#